data_AF-A0A7X7LGX7-F1
#
_entry.id   AF-A0A7X7LGX7-F1
#
_cell.length_a   1.000
_cell.length_b   1.000
_cell.length_c   1.000
_cell.angle_alpha   90.00
_cell.angle_beta   90.00
_cell.angle_gamma   90.00
#
_symmetry.space_group_name_H-M   'P 1'
#
loop_
_entity.id
_entity.type
_entity.pdbx_description
1 polymer ?
#
loop_
_entity_poly.entity_id
_entity_poly.type
_entity_poly.pdbx_seq_one_letter_code
_entity_poly.pdbx_strand_id
1 'polypeptide(L)'
;MTPKKLAFAASGLLTIFSLVVFVLLGKIFVHQIAWEVILPAHILLFVGSVLLYRYFLDRFIYQKIKLIYKSIHDMKVPKEQKKKKMELKGDIINQTQEQVSEWAKDKAKEINELKKLETYRREFLGNVSHELKTPVFHIQGYVLTLLDGGLDDPEINRKYLQRCEQSINRMISIIEDLESISKLESGELKLRFSHFDVVELVD
;
A
#
# COMPACT_ATOMS: atom_id res chain seq x y z
N MET A 1 24.13 -18.90 -4.36
CA MET A 1 24.28 -19.89 -5.46
C MET A 1 22.95 -19.99 -6.19
N THR A 2 22.88 -19.55 -7.44
CA THR A 2 21.61 -19.44 -8.19
C THR A 2 20.99 -20.82 -8.45
N PRO A 3 19.65 -20.97 -8.44
CA PRO A 3 18.95 -22.23 -8.72
C PRO A 3 19.44 -22.96 -9.98
N LYS A 4 19.80 -22.17 -11.00
CA LYS A 4 20.37 -22.64 -12.25
C LYS A 4 21.69 -23.39 -12.06
N LYS A 5 22.58 -22.93 -11.17
CA LYS A 5 23.88 -23.58 -10.90
C LYS A 5 23.73 -24.90 -10.16
N LEU A 6 22.71 -25.04 -9.32
CA LEU A 6 22.44 -26.28 -8.59
C LEU A 6 21.74 -27.32 -9.48
N ALA A 7 20.78 -26.89 -10.31
CA ALA A 7 20.17 -27.75 -11.33
C ALA A 7 21.19 -28.24 -12.36
N PHE A 8 22.16 -27.39 -12.72
CA PHE A 8 23.29 -27.77 -13.57
C PHE A 8 24.19 -28.81 -12.91
N ALA A 9 24.47 -28.68 -11.61
CA ALA A 9 25.24 -29.69 -10.88
C ALA A 9 24.48 -31.03 -10.73
N ALA A 10 23.16 -30.98 -10.46
CA ALA A 10 22.32 -32.17 -10.32
C ALA A 10 22.12 -32.91 -11.65
N SER A 11 21.91 -32.18 -12.74
CA SER A 11 21.88 -32.75 -14.10
C SER A 11 23.24 -33.35 -14.46
N GLY A 12 24.35 -32.67 -14.12
CA GLY A 12 25.71 -33.21 -14.29
C GLY A 12 25.96 -34.51 -13.53
N LEU A 13 25.50 -34.61 -12.28
CA LEU A 13 25.59 -35.84 -11.50
C LEU A 13 24.74 -36.98 -12.08
N LEU A 14 23.55 -36.67 -12.59
CA LEU A 14 22.69 -37.63 -13.28
C LEU A 14 23.31 -38.13 -14.59
N THR A 15 23.92 -37.26 -15.39
CA THR A 15 24.62 -37.67 -16.61
C THR A 15 25.86 -38.50 -16.31
N ILE A 16 26.66 -38.13 -15.29
CA ILE A 16 27.81 -38.93 -14.86
C ILE A 16 27.36 -40.30 -14.37
N PHE A 17 26.28 -40.37 -13.60
CA PHE A 17 25.72 -41.61 -13.11
C PHE A 17 25.20 -42.51 -14.24
N SER A 18 24.44 -41.94 -15.19
CA SER A 18 23.98 -42.65 -16.38
C SER A 18 25.14 -43.16 -17.23
N LEU A 19 26.21 -42.37 -17.39
CA LEU A 19 27.42 -42.76 -18.10
C LEU A 19 28.17 -43.90 -17.39
N VAL A 20 28.30 -43.85 -16.07
CA VAL A 20 28.94 -44.92 -15.27
C VAL A 20 28.15 -46.22 -15.39
N VAL A 21 26.82 -46.15 -15.30
CA VAL A 21 25.95 -47.32 -15.51
C VAL A 21 26.11 -47.87 -16.94
N PHE A 22 26.15 -47.01 -17.96
CA PHE A 22 26.36 -47.42 -19.35
C PHE A 22 27.72 -48.10 -19.57
N VAL A 23 28.80 -47.57 -18.99
CA VAL A 23 30.15 -48.16 -19.08
C VAL A 23 30.24 -49.49 -18.31
N LEU A 24 29.60 -49.57 -17.13
CA LEU A 24 29.53 -50.81 -16.35
C LEU A 24 28.75 -51.89 -17.12
N LEU A 25 27.59 -51.54 -17.70
CA LEU A 25 26.82 -52.44 -18.56
C LEU A 25 27.62 -52.86 -19.79
N GLY A 26 28.37 -51.94 -20.41
CA GLY A 26 29.25 -52.24 -21.55
C GLY A 26 30.37 -53.22 -21.21
N LYS A 27 30.97 -53.12 -20.00
CA LYS A 27 31.95 -54.11 -19.52
C LYS A 27 31.32 -55.45 -19.16
N ILE A 28 30.08 -55.44 -18.69
CA ILE A 28 29.27 -56.61 -18.30
C ILE A 28 28.77 -57.39 -19.54
N PHE A 29 28.48 -56.71 -20.65
CA PHE A 29 27.87 -57.31 -21.84
C PHE A 29 28.84 -58.20 -22.66
N VAL A 30 30.15 -58.18 -22.37
CA VAL A 30 31.12 -58.90 -23.19
C VAL A 30 31.14 -60.41 -22.93
N HIS A 31 30.68 -60.95 -21.80
CA HIS A 31 30.37 -62.40 -21.65
C HIS A 31 29.60 -62.73 -20.35
N GLN A 32 28.41 -63.35 -20.45
CA GLN A 32 27.69 -64.14 -19.43
C GLN A 32 27.05 -63.45 -18.18
N ILE A 33 25.97 -62.65 -18.32
CA ILE A 33 25.20 -62.20 -17.12
C ILE A 33 23.72 -62.61 -17.18
N ALA A 34 23.27 -63.27 -16.10
CA ALA A 34 21.90 -63.72 -15.88
C ALA A 34 20.98 -62.57 -15.50
N TRP A 35 19.74 -62.62 -15.97
CA TRP A 35 18.69 -61.61 -15.76
C TRP A 35 18.37 -61.34 -14.27
N GLU A 36 18.71 -62.28 -13.39
CA GLU A 36 18.54 -62.20 -11.93
C GLU A 36 19.35 -61.06 -11.27
N VAL A 37 20.45 -60.60 -11.88
CA VAL A 37 21.29 -59.51 -11.35
C VAL A 37 20.83 -58.14 -11.85
N ILE A 38 20.17 -58.07 -13.01
CA ILE A 38 19.82 -56.82 -13.70
C ILE A 38 18.66 -56.11 -12.99
N LEU A 39 17.62 -56.86 -12.62
CA LEU A 39 16.44 -56.33 -11.95
C LEU A 39 16.74 -55.70 -10.58
N PRO A 40 17.45 -56.37 -9.65
CA PRO A 40 17.78 -55.75 -8.36
C PRO A 40 18.69 -54.53 -8.52
N ALA A 41 19.61 -54.54 -9.49
CA ALA A 41 20.43 -53.36 -9.79
C ALA A 41 19.59 -52.16 -10.24
N HIS A 42 18.60 -52.37 -11.12
CA HIS A 42 17.70 -51.29 -11.57
C HIS A 42 16.83 -50.75 -10.42
N ILE A 43 16.32 -51.63 -9.56
CA ILE A 43 15.55 -51.23 -8.37
C ILE A 43 16.42 -50.37 -7.44
N LEU A 44 17.67 -50.76 -7.21
CA LEU A 44 18.59 -50.03 -6.35
C LEU A 44 18.92 -48.63 -6.93
N LEU A 45 19.14 -48.54 -8.24
CA LEU A 45 19.35 -47.27 -8.95
C LEU A 45 18.11 -46.36 -8.89
N PHE A 46 16.92 -46.93 -9.10
CA PHE A 46 15.65 -46.19 -9.02
C PHE A 46 15.40 -45.64 -7.62
N VAL A 47 15.61 -46.46 -6.59
CA VAL A 47 15.47 -46.04 -5.18
C VAL A 47 16.47 -44.93 -4.85
N GLY A 48 17.73 -45.07 -5.27
CA GLY A 48 18.76 -44.04 -5.07
C GLY A 48 18.39 -42.71 -5.74
N SER A 49 17.87 -42.75 -6.97
CA SER A 49 17.39 -41.58 -7.70
C SER A 49 16.23 -40.88 -7.00
N VAL A 50 15.23 -41.64 -6.54
CA VAL A 50 14.07 -41.09 -5.81
C VAL A 50 14.50 -40.44 -4.48
N LEU A 51 15.42 -41.07 -3.75
CA LEU A 51 15.95 -40.52 -2.49
C LEU A 51 16.73 -39.22 -2.72
N LEU A 52 17.58 -39.18 -3.74
CA LEU A 52 18.30 -37.97 -4.12
C LEU A 52 17.34 -36.86 -4.55
N TYR A 53 16.35 -37.17 -5.39
CA TYR A 53 15.36 -36.20 -5.83
C TYR A 53 14.56 -35.62 -4.65
N ARG A 54 14.11 -36.46 -3.71
CA ARG A 54 13.43 -36.00 -2.48
C ARG A 54 14.33 -35.10 -1.63
N TYR A 55 15.57 -35.53 -1.38
CA TYR A 55 16.55 -34.72 -0.64
C TYR A 55 16.75 -33.35 -1.29
N PHE A 56 16.86 -33.30 -2.62
CA PHE A 56 17.01 -32.06 -3.37
C PHE A 56 15.75 -31.19 -3.33
N LEU A 57 14.56 -31.77 -3.54
CA LEU A 57 13.29 -31.06 -3.46
C LEU A 57 13.10 -30.41 -2.09
N ASP A 58 13.34 -31.15 -1.02
CA ASP A 58 13.21 -30.65 0.35
C ASP A 58 14.21 -29.54 0.61
N ARG A 59 15.49 -29.73 0.25
CA ARG A 59 16.52 -28.69 0.44
C ARG A 59 16.22 -27.43 -0.37
N PHE A 60 15.70 -27.57 -1.58
CA PHE A 60 15.48 -26.45 -2.50
C PHE A 60 14.20 -25.67 -2.19
N ILE A 61 13.08 -26.36 -2.04
CA ILE A 61 11.77 -25.75 -1.78
C ILE A 61 11.76 -25.13 -0.38
N TYR A 62 12.29 -25.83 0.62
CA TYR A 62 12.26 -25.36 2.01
C TYR A 62 13.14 -24.10 2.22
N GLN A 63 14.29 -24.00 1.55
CA GLN A 63 15.14 -22.80 1.63
C GLN A 63 14.48 -21.58 0.98
N LYS A 64 13.80 -21.76 -0.16
CA LYS A 64 13.08 -20.68 -0.87
C LYS A 64 11.87 -20.19 -0.07
N ILE A 65 11.06 -21.12 0.43
CA ILE A 65 9.88 -20.80 1.26
C ILE A 65 10.32 -20.12 2.55
N LYS A 66 11.38 -20.61 3.23
CA LYS A 66 11.89 -20.02 4.47
C LYS A 66 12.38 -18.58 4.29
N LEU A 67 12.95 -18.26 3.14
CA LEU A 67 13.47 -16.91 2.86
C LEU A 67 12.33 -15.91 2.62
N ILE A 68 11.28 -16.35 1.92
CA ILE A 68 10.03 -15.56 1.74
C ILE A 68 9.32 -15.41 3.09
N TYR A 69 9.19 -16.49 3.87
CA TYR A 69 8.64 -16.46 5.22
C TYR A 69 9.39 -15.47 6.13
N LYS A 70 10.72 -15.52 6.10
CA LYS A 70 11.58 -14.62 6.89
C LYS A 70 11.45 -13.15 6.43
N SER A 71 11.37 -12.90 5.12
CA SER A 71 11.21 -11.54 4.59
C SER A 71 9.85 -10.91 4.92
N ILE A 72 8.82 -11.74 5.16
CA ILE A 72 7.49 -11.29 5.59
C ILE A 72 7.43 -11.14 7.12
N HIS A 73 8.15 -11.98 7.87
CA HIS A 73 8.04 -12.07 9.34
C HIS A 73 9.06 -11.22 10.13
N ASP A 74 10.19 -10.83 9.53
CA ASP A 74 11.22 -10.01 10.20
C ASP A 74 10.77 -8.55 10.46
N MET A 75 9.56 -8.17 10.04
CA MET A 75 8.96 -6.86 10.33
C MET A 75 8.16 -6.83 11.64
N LYS A 76 8.02 -7.94 12.40
CA LYS A 76 7.05 -7.97 13.51
C LYS A 76 7.35 -8.68 14.84
N VAL A 77 8.44 -9.44 15.08
CA VAL A 77 8.52 -10.21 16.37
C VAL A 77 9.93 -10.29 17.04
N PRO A 78 10.06 -9.94 18.35
CA PRO A 78 11.27 -10.12 19.16
C PRO A 78 11.66 -11.58 19.44
N LYS A 79 12.94 -11.81 19.73
CA LYS A 79 13.69 -13.09 19.70
C LYS A 79 13.31 -14.19 20.72
N GLU A 80 12.31 -14.01 21.58
CA GLU A 80 12.19 -14.83 22.81
C GLU A 80 11.49 -16.21 22.66
N GLN A 81 10.77 -16.50 21.56
CA GLN A 81 9.89 -17.69 21.49
C GLN A 81 10.44 -18.88 20.68
N LYS A 82 11.74 -19.15 20.76
CA LYS A 82 12.43 -20.16 19.93
C LYS A 82 12.19 -21.65 20.28
N LYS A 83 11.30 -21.99 21.22
CA LYS A 83 11.27 -23.35 21.83
C LYS A 83 10.02 -24.22 21.66
N LYS A 84 9.08 -23.89 20.77
CA LYS A 84 7.98 -24.82 20.45
C LYS A 84 8.12 -25.36 19.03
N LYS A 85 8.39 -26.67 18.96
CA LYS A 85 8.60 -27.47 17.76
C LYS A 85 7.30 -27.54 16.96
N MET A 86 7.13 -26.55 16.09
CA MET A 86 6.41 -26.53 14.82
C MET A 86 5.58 -27.78 14.45
N GLU A 87 4.31 -27.83 14.87
CA GLU A 87 3.23 -28.41 14.06
C GLU A 87 2.85 -27.38 12.98
N LEU A 88 3.71 -27.21 11.96
CA LEU A 88 3.41 -26.32 10.85
C LEU A 88 2.95 -27.10 9.64
N LYS A 89 1.69 -26.89 9.24
CA LYS A 89 1.33 -26.71 7.82
C LYS A 89 -0.12 -26.29 7.61
N GLY A 90 -1.04 -26.59 8.53
CA GLY A 90 -2.45 -26.22 8.38
C GLY A 90 -2.79 -24.87 9.00
N ASP A 91 -2.51 -24.70 10.29
CA ASP A 91 -3.08 -23.61 11.07
C ASP A 91 -2.43 -22.25 10.79
N ILE A 92 -1.09 -22.19 10.73
CA ILE A 92 -0.36 -20.94 10.48
C ILE A 92 -0.66 -20.35 9.08
N ILE A 93 -0.92 -21.18 8.06
CA ILE A 93 -1.24 -20.66 6.72
C ILE A 93 -2.63 -20.02 6.72
N ASN A 94 -3.62 -20.67 7.33
CA ASN A 94 -4.99 -20.14 7.44
C ASN A 94 -5.02 -18.88 8.31
N GLN A 95 -4.35 -18.88 9.47
CA GLN A 95 -4.24 -17.70 10.34
C GLN A 95 -3.53 -16.53 9.65
N THR A 96 -2.48 -16.80 8.86
CA THR A 96 -1.78 -15.75 8.11
C THR A 96 -2.68 -15.19 7.00
N GLN A 97 -3.44 -16.05 6.32
CA GLN A 97 -4.38 -15.62 5.28
C GLN A 97 -5.52 -14.76 5.84
N GLU A 98 -6.04 -15.13 7.00
CA GLU A 98 -7.05 -14.35 7.73
C GLU A 98 -6.51 -12.97 8.14
N GLN A 99 -5.35 -12.91 8.78
CA GLN A 99 -4.71 -11.65 9.18
C GLN A 99 -4.40 -10.72 7.99
N VAL A 100 -3.95 -11.28 6.86
CA VAL A 100 -3.69 -10.48 5.65
C VAL A 100 -5.00 -9.96 5.06
N SER A 101 -6.07 -10.76 5.11
CA SER A 101 -7.41 -10.35 4.64
C SER A 101 -7.99 -9.22 5.51
N GLU A 102 -7.89 -9.34 6.84
CA GLU A 102 -8.29 -8.28 7.78
C GLU A 102 -7.48 -7.00 7.56
N TRP A 103 -6.16 -7.10 7.49
CA TRP A 103 -5.30 -5.95 7.21
C TRP A 103 -5.64 -5.29 5.87
N ALA A 104 -5.91 -6.07 4.82
CA ALA A 104 -6.29 -5.54 3.52
C ALA A 104 -7.63 -4.79 3.58
N LYS A 105 -8.61 -5.27 4.37
CA LYS A 105 -9.88 -4.57 4.61
C LYS A 105 -9.67 -3.26 5.35
N ASP A 106 -8.89 -3.28 6.42
CA ASP A 106 -8.58 -2.07 7.20
C ASP A 106 -7.85 -1.04 6.35
N LYS A 107 -6.87 -1.46 5.54
CA LYS A 107 -6.19 -0.58 4.60
C LYS A 107 -7.10 -0.04 3.51
N ALA A 108 -8.00 -0.86 2.96
CA ALA A 108 -8.98 -0.38 2.00
C ALA A 108 -9.91 0.67 2.60
N LYS A 109 -10.32 0.49 3.86
CA LYS A 109 -11.13 1.48 4.60
C LYS A 109 -10.36 2.78 4.82
N GLU A 110 -9.12 2.71 5.31
CA GLU A 110 -8.24 3.87 5.51
C GLU A 110 -8.02 4.64 4.20
N ILE A 111 -7.72 3.94 3.10
CA ILE A 111 -7.58 4.56 1.77
C ILE A 111 -8.88 5.26 1.33
N ASN A 112 -10.03 4.65 1.60
CA ASN A 112 -11.32 5.23 1.27
C ASN A 112 -11.60 6.50 2.09
N GLU A 113 -11.27 6.51 3.38
CA GLU A 113 -11.37 7.69 4.24
C GLU A 113 -10.45 8.83 3.75
N LEU A 114 -9.20 8.51 3.41
CA LEU A 114 -8.26 9.47 2.85
C LEU A 114 -8.76 10.08 1.53
N LYS A 115 -9.32 9.25 0.63
CA LYS A 115 -9.91 9.75 -0.62
C LYS A 115 -11.09 10.67 -0.39
N LYS A 116 -11.95 10.36 0.58
CA LYS A 116 -13.08 11.24 0.95
C LYS A 116 -12.58 12.58 1.46
N LEU A 117 -11.55 12.58 2.31
CA LEU A 117 -10.94 13.81 2.83
C LEU A 117 -10.25 14.63 1.74
N GLU A 118 -9.56 13.97 0.81
CA GLU A 118 -8.97 14.62 -0.37
C GLU A 118 -10.05 15.28 -1.24
N THR A 119 -11.15 14.58 -1.48
CA THR A 119 -12.29 15.07 -2.27
C THR A 119 -12.92 16.29 -1.60
N TYR A 120 -13.21 16.17 -0.31
CA TYR A 120 -13.73 17.26 0.51
C TYR A 120 -12.83 18.50 0.45
N ARG A 121 -11.51 18.33 0.67
CA ARG A 121 -10.54 19.42 0.60
C ARG A 121 -10.53 20.08 -0.78
N ARG A 122 -10.60 19.29 -1.86
CA ARG A 122 -10.62 19.81 -3.23
C ARG A 122 -11.90 20.60 -3.52
N GLU A 123 -13.06 20.10 -3.12
CA GLU A 123 -14.34 20.79 -3.24
C GLU A 123 -14.37 22.07 -2.41
N PHE A 124 -13.91 22.01 -1.17
CA PHE A 124 -13.80 23.16 -0.27
C PHE A 124 -12.95 24.29 -0.86
N LEU A 125 -11.73 23.98 -1.31
CA LEU A 125 -10.84 24.96 -1.94
C LEU A 125 -11.42 25.50 -3.26
N GLY A 126 -12.14 24.66 -4.01
CA GLY A 126 -12.87 25.08 -5.20
C GLY A 126 -13.95 26.11 -4.86
N ASN A 127 -14.77 25.81 -3.86
CA ASN A 127 -15.85 26.70 -3.41
C ASN A 127 -15.32 28.03 -2.90
N VAL A 128 -14.28 28.01 -2.05
CA VAL A 128 -13.61 29.22 -1.56
C VAL A 128 -13.09 30.07 -2.72
N SER A 129 -12.43 29.43 -3.70
CA SER A 129 -11.92 30.14 -4.88
C SER A 129 -13.04 30.79 -5.69
N HIS A 130 -14.18 30.11 -5.85
CA HIS A 130 -15.36 30.65 -6.54
C HIS A 130 -15.98 31.82 -5.78
N GLU A 131 -16.17 31.69 -4.46
CA GLU A 131 -16.73 32.74 -3.61
C GLU A 131 -15.85 34.00 -3.56
N LEU A 132 -14.53 33.85 -3.63
CA LEU A 132 -13.59 34.98 -3.72
C LEU A 132 -13.54 35.62 -5.11
N LYS A 133 -13.73 34.84 -6.17
CA LYS A 133 -13.64 35.34 -7.56
C LYS A 133 -14.71 36.37 -7.88
N THR A 134 -15.93 36.16 -7.39
CA THR A 134 -17.08 37.06 -7.61
C THR A 134 -16.85 38.48 -7.10
N PRO A 135 -16.50 38.73 -5.82
CA PRO A 135 -16.22 40.08 -5.32
C PRO A 135 -15.01 40.71 -6.01
N VAL A 136 -13.98 39.92 -6.37
CA VAL A 136 -12.83 40.43 -7.14
C VAL A 136 -13.27 40.98 -8.51
N PHE A 137 -14.11 40.25 -9.25
CA PHE A 137 -14.63 40.74 -10.53
C PHE A 137 -15.56 41.93 -10.39
N HIS A 138 -16.39 41.97 -9.34
CA HIS A 138 -17.21 43.14 -9.04
C HIS A 138 -16.36 44.38 -8.79
N ILE A 139 -15.34 44.29 -7.93
CA ILE A 139 -14.39 45.39 -7.67
C ILE A 139 -13.73 45.82 -8.97
N GLN A 140 -13.22 44.88 -9.77
CA GLN A 140 -12.59 45.19 -11.05
C GLN A 140 -13.54 45.93 -12.00
N GLY A 141 -14.79 45.48 -12.13
CA GLY A 141 -15.79 46.11 -12.98
C GLY A 141 -16.13 47.53 -12.52
N TYR A 142 -16.40 47.72 -11.22
CA TYR A 142 -16.69 49.05 -10.68
C TYR A 142 -15.52 50.02 -10.81
N VAL A 143 -14.29 49.55 -10.52
CA VAL A 143 -13.07 50.36 -10.70
C VAL A 143 -12.89 50.73 -12.17
N LEU A 144 -13.12 49.81 -13.11
CA LEU A 144 -13.01 50.10 -14.53
C LEU A 144 -14.02 51.17 -14.97
N THR A 145 -15.28 51.07 -14.54
CA THR A 145 -16.30 52.10 -14.84
C THR A 145 -15.96 53.46 -14.23
N LEU A 146 -15.42 53.48 -13.00
CA LEU A 146 -14.95 54.72 -12.37
C LEU A 146 -13.82 55.36 -13.19
N LEU A 147 -12.86 54.55 -13.66
CA LEU A 147 -11.75 55.03 -14.50
C LEU A 147 -12.21 55.49 -15.89
N ASP A 148 -13.28 54.93 -16.44
CA ASP A 148 -13.86 55.28 -17.75
C ASP A 148 -14.81 56.48 -17.69
N GLY A 149 -14.52 57.46 -16.83
CA GLY A 149 -15.29 58.69 -16.64
C GLY A 149 -16.36 58.65 -15.55
N GLY A 150 -16.58 57.49 -14.91
CA GLY A 150 -17.53 57.38 -13.80
C GLY A 150 -17.13 58.14 -12.53
N LEU A 151 -15.88 58.58 -12.41
CA LEU A 151 -15.41 59.47 -11.33
C LEU A 151 -16.04 60.87 -11.40
N ASP A 152 -16.29 61.37 -12.62
CA ASP A 152 -16.81 62.71 -12.87
C ASP A 152 -18.34 62.79 -12.74
N ASP A 153 -19.03 61.64 -12.67
CA ASP A 153 -20.47 61.53 -12.45
C ASP A 153 -20.80 61.40 -10.95
N PRO A 154 -21.41 62.43 -10.31
CA PRO A 154 -21.76 62.40 -8.89
C PRO A 154 -22.79 61.32 -8.50
N GLU A 155 -23.61 60.85 -9.45
CA GLU A 155 -24.61 59.79 -9.19
C GLU A 155 -23.97 58.39 -9.16
N ILE A 156 -22.80 58.25 -9.79
CA ILE A 156 -22.10 56.97 -9.93
C ILE A 156 -20.92 56.87 -8.97
N ASN A 157 -20.10 57.91 -8.85
CA ASN A 157 -18.76 57.82 -8.26
C ASN A 157 -18.76 57.19 -6.86
N ARG A 158 -19.57 57.75 -5.94
CA ARG A 158 -19.62 57.34 -4.55
C ARG A 158 -20.34 56.01 -4.40
N LYS A 159 -21.38 55.78 -5.20
CA LYS A 159 -22.12 54.52 -5.22
C LYS A 159 -21.21 53.35 -5.58
N TYR A 160 -20.37 53.52 -6.61
CA TYR A 160 -19.49 52.44 -7.07
C TYR A 160 -18.33 52.20 -6.10
N LEU A 161 -17.77 53.26 -5.49
CA LEU A 161 -16.81 53.12 -4.40
C LEU A 161 -17.40 52.36 -3.20
N GLN A 162 -18.66 52.62 -2.83
CA GLN A 162 -19.36 51.85 -1.80
C GLN A 162 -19.58 50.39 -2.20
N ARG A 163 -19.86 50.10 -3.46
CA ARG A 163 -19.97 48.70 -3.94
C ARG A 163 -18.63 47.96 -3.90
N CYS A 164 -17.52 48.64 -4.17
CA CYS A 164 -16.18 48.08 -3.98
C CYS A 164 -15.93 47.76 -2.50
N GLU A 165 -16.25 48.69 -1.60
CA GLU A 165 -16.08 48.50 -0.15
C GLU A 165 -16.90 47.30 0.36
N GLN A 166 -18.16 47.18 -0.06
CA GLN A 166 -19.00 46.02 0.27
C GLN A 166 -18.39 44.70 -0.22
N SER A 167 -17.80 44.71 -1.42
CA SER A 167 -17.16 43.52 -1.99
C SER A 167 -15.88 43.15 -1.23
N ILE A 168 -15.11 44.15 -0.77
CA ILE A 168 -13.93 43.95 0.09
C ILE A 168 -14.35 43.35 1.43
N ASN A 169 -15.37 43.91 2.09
CA ASN A 169 -15.89 43.37 3.35
C ASN A 169 -16.38 41.92 3.20
N ARG A 170 -17.01 41.59 2.06
CA ARG A 170 -17.39 40.20 1.76
C ARG A 170 -16.17 39.27 1.67
N MET A 171 -15.07 39.70 1.04
CA MET A 171 -13.84 38.91 1.00
C MET A 171 -13.23 38.74 2.40
N ILE A 172 -13.23 39.79 3.22
CA ILE A 172 -12.74 39.73 4.59
C ILE A 172 -13.52 38.69 5.39
N SER A 173 -14.86 38.72 5.33
CA SER A 173 -15.71 37.72 6.00
C SER A 173 -15.41 36.29 5.55
N ILE A 174 -15.16 36.05 4.25
CA ILE A 174 -14.76 34.72 3.75
C ILE A 174 -13.40 34.30 4.36
N ILE A 175 -12.45 35.22 4.49
CA ILE A 175 -11.14 34.93 5.09
C ILE A 175 -11.27 34.64 6.59
N GLU A 176 -12.11 35.39 7.31
CA GLU A 176 -12.39 35.14 8.73
C GLU A 176 -13.07 33.79 8.97
N ASP A 177 -13.97 33.38 8.07
CA ASP A 177 -14.59 32.05 8.11
C ASP A 177 -13.52 30.96 7.91
N LEU A 178 -12.60 31.14 6.95
CA LEU A 178 -11.47 30.22 6.73
C LEU A 178 -10.56 30.12 7.96
N GLU A 179 -10.25 31.25 8.60
CA GLU A 179 -9.43 31.28 9.81
C GLU A 179 -10.12 30.56 10.97
N SER A 180 -11.43 30.76 11.11
CA SER A 180 -12.25 30.09 12.13
C SER A 180 -12.27 28.58 11.93
N ILE A 181 -12.45 28.12 10.68
CA ILE A 181 -12.37 26.69 10.32
C ILE A 181 -10.97 26.14 10.63
N SER A 182 -9.91 26.86 10.27
CA SER A 182 -8.53 26.44 10.55
C SER A 182 -8.26 26.28 12.04
N LYS A 183 -8.79 27.18 12.88
CA LYS A 183 -8.66 27.10 14.35
C LYS A 183 -9.45 25.93 14.94
N LEU A 184 -10.59 25.58 14.33
CA LEU A 184 -11.37 24.40 14.70
C LEU A 184 -10.61 23.11 14.35
N GLU A 185 -10.04 23.01 13.15
CA GLU A 185 -9.30 21.82 12.71
C GLU A 185 -7.97 21.61 13.47
N SER A 186 -7.27 22.69 13.84
CA SER A 186 -6.03 22.61 14.63
C SER A 186 -6.26 22.28 16.10
N GLY A 187 -7.51 22.29 16.58
CA GLY A 187 -7.84 22.09 17.99
C GLY A 187 -7.45 23.26 18.90
N GLU A 188 -7.07 24.41 18.33
CA GLU A 188 -6.69 25.62 19.08
C GLU A 188 -7.91 26.36 19.65
N LEU A 189 -9.12 26.04 19.18
CA LEU A 189 -10.34 26.67 19.63
C LEU A 189 -10.69 26.24 21.08
N LYS A 190 -10.43 27.12 22.04
CA LYS A 190 -10.78 26.92 23.46
C LYS A 190 -12.26 27.19 23.69
N LEU A 191 -13.06 26.13 23.74
CA LEU A 191 -14.47 26.21 24.13
C LEU A 191 -14.61 26.67 25.58
N ARG A 192 -15.40 27.73 25.81
CA ARG A 192 -15.78 28.17 27.15
C ARG A 192 -17.21 27.74 27.41
N PHE A 193 -17.36 26.70 28.22
CA PHE A 193 -18.67 26.25 28.67
C PHE A 193 -19.12 27.10 29.86
N SER A 194 -20.32 27.65 29.76
CA SER A 194 -20.99 28.39 30.85
C SER A 194 -22.47 28.02 30.89
N HIS A 195 -23.09 28.14 32.06
CA HIS A 195 -24.55 28.11 32.14
C HIS A 195 -25.09 29.45 31.67
N PHE A 196 -26.07 29.44 30.79
CA PHE A 196 -26.76 30.63 30.30
C PHE A 196 -28.25 30.29 30.10
N ASP A 197 -29.12 31.30 30.20
CA ASP A 197 -30.52 31.14 29.86
C ASP A 197 -30.67 31.19 28.33
N VAL A 198 -31.29 30.16 27.77
CA VAL A 198 -31.51 30.09 26.32
C VAL A 198 -32.53 31.14 25.89
N VAL A 199 -33.55 31.43 26.70
CA VAL A 199 -34.58 32.42 26.35
C VAL A 199 -33.96 33.81 26.27
N GLU A 200 -33.12 34.18 27.24
CA GLU A 200 -32.40 35.46 27.25
C GLU A 200 -31.38 35.60 26.11
N LEU A 201 -30.89 34.51 25.54
CA LEU A 201 -29.88 34.56 24.45
C LEU A 201 -30.50 34.86 23.08
N VAL A 202 -31.75 34.50 22.86
CA VAL A 202 -32.43 34.64 21.55
C VAL A 202 -33.37 35.85 21.46
N ASP A 203 -33.75 36.45 22.59
CA ASP A 203 -34.53 37.70 22.67
C ASP A 203 -33.66 38.95 22.40
#